data_AF-A0A8R1E3B4-F1
#
_entry.id   AF-A0A8R1E3B4-F1
#
_cell.length_a   1.000
_cell.length_b   1.000
_cell.length_c   1.000
_cell.angle_alpha   90.00
_cell.angle_beta   90.00
_cell.angle_gamma   90.00
#
_symmetry.space_group_name_H-M   'P 1'
#
loop_
_entity.id
_entity.type
_entity.pdbx_description
1 polymer ?
#
loop_
_entity_poly.entity_id
_entity_poly.type
_entity_poly.pdbx_seq_one_letter_code
_entity_poly.pdbx_strand_id
1 'polypeptide(L)'
;IVESAQHGEIRINDVVTSSFTYAQLLARRVIYKNDGSENREDRLSFQIEFAAKHKEFAAAESKTYTLKFKINAINDPPVLTKRSKDEKLLIASRGSRVLTNEILGVTDEDDRPEKIKVQVVEASGVHVEVHGQSVTEFSHKQLIEELVSL
;
A
#
# COMPACT_ATOMS: atom_id res chain seq x y z
N ILE A 1 -4.37 -25.83 -0.59
CA ILE A 1 -4.56 -24.53 0.10
C ILE A 1 -6.05 -24.33 0.22
N VAL A 2 -6.56 -24.11 1.43
CA VAL A 2 -7.99 -23.93 1.71
C VAL A 2 -8.36 -22.46 1.93
N GLU A 3 -7.37 -21.63 2.29
CA GLU A 3 -7.49 -20.17 2.36
C GLU A 3 -6.19 -19.59 1.80
N SER A 4 -6.29 -18.81 0.73
CA SER A 4 -5.14 -18.16 0.10
C SER A 4 -4.65 -16.97 0.93
N ALA A 5 -3.38 -16.62 0.72
CA ALA A 5 -2.81 -15.36 1.17
C ALA A 5 -3.52 -14.16 0.53
N GLN A 6 -3.61 -13.05 1.27
CA GLN A 6 -4.24 -11.80 0.81
C GLN A 6 -3.25 -10.88 0.10
N HIS A 7 -1.97 -10.97 0.48
CA HIS A 7 -0.90 -10.07 0.08
C HIS A 7 0.25 -10.83 -0.57
N GLY A 8 -0.05 -12.00 -1.13
CA GLY A 8 0.93 -12.85 -1.76
C GLY A 8 0.36 -14.16 -2.23
N GLU A 9 1.24 -14.97 -2.82
CA GLU A 9 0.86 -16.22 -3.46
C GLU A 9 1.95 -17.27 -3.33
N ILE A 10 1.54 -18.53 -3.37
CA ILE A 10 2.46 -19.66 -3.40
C ILE A 10 2.76 -20.02 -4.84
N ARG A 11 4.06 -20.17 -5.14
CA ARG A 11 4.59 -20.48 -6.45
C ARG A 11 5.49 -21.72 -6.42
N ILE A 12 5.50 -22.44 -7.54
CA ILE A 12 6.50 -23.46 -7.86
C ILE A 12 7.02 -23.16 -9.25
N ASN A 13 8.34 -22.98 -9.38
CA ASN A 13 8.98 -22.59 -10.65
C ASN A 13 8.27 -21.37 -11.30
N ASP A 14 7.98 -20.36 -10.48
CA ASP A 14 7.25 -19.13 -10.85
C ASP A 14 5.79 -19.28 -11.30
N VAL A 15 5.22 -20.48 -11.22
CA VAL A 15 3.81 -20.72 -11.50
C VAL A 15 3.02 -20.71 -10.20
N VAL A 16 1.97 -19.89 -10.14
CA VAL A 16 1.03 -19.82 -9.01
C VAL A 16 0.34 -21.16 -8.83
N THR A 17 0.29 -21.66 -7.60
CA THR A 17 -0.33 -22.96 -7.31
C THR A 17 -1.18 -22.91 -6.04
N SER A 18 -2.25 -23.70 -6.04
CA SER A 18 -3.12 -23.92 -4.89
C SER A 18 -2.78 -25.20 -4.11
N SER A 19 -1.81 -26.00 -4.59
CA SER A 19 -1.35 -27.23 -3.94
C SER A 19 0.12 -27.52 -4.24
N PHE A 20 0.76 -28.28 -3.36
CA PHE A 20 2.14 -28.73 -3.53
C PHE A 20 2.37 -30.04 -2.77
N THR A 21 3.37 -30.81 -3.19
CA THR A 21 3.73 -32.07 -2.54
C THR A 21 4.78 -31.86 -1.46
N TYR A 22 4.86 -32.81 -0.52
CA TYR A 22 5.92 -32.81 0.49
C TYR A 22 7.33 -32.86 -0.14
N ALA A 23 7.49 -33.58 -1.26
CA ALA A 23 8.75 -33.61 -2.00
C ALA A 23 9.13 -32.24 -2.60
N GLN A 24 8.16 -31.48 -3.12
CA GLN A 24 8.40 -30.11 -3.60
C GLN A 24 8.79 -29.16 -2.47
N LEU A 25 8.17 -29.30 -1.30
CA LEU A 25 8.52 -28.53 -0.11
C LEU A 25 9.95 -28.85 0.36
N LEU A 26 10.31 -30.13 0.48
CA LEU A 26 11.67 -30.56 0.85
C LEU A 26 12.72 -30.11 -0.16
N ALA A 27 12.37 -30.11 -1.44
CA ALA A 27 13.23 -29.59 -2.51
C ALA A 27 13.34 -28.05 -2.54
N ARG A 28 12.73 -27.35 -1.57
CA ARG A 28 12.69 -25.87 -1.46
C ARG A 28 12.12 -25.18 -2.70
N ARG A 29 11.19 -25.84 -3.40
CA ARG A 29 10.55 -25.31 -4.61
C ARG A 29 9.27 -24.51 -4.33
N VAL A 30 8.74 -24.62 -3.12
CA VAL A 30 7.53 -23.91 -2.69
C VAL A 30 7.95 -22.53 -2.20
N ILE A 31 7.60 -21.50 -2.96
CA ILE A 31 8.00 -20.11 -2.70
C ILE A 31 6.75 -19.30 -2.38
N TYR A 32 6.76 -18.55 -1.28
CA TYR A 32 5.81 -17.47 -1.07
C TYR A 32 6.35 -16.20 -1.73
N LYS A 33 5.53 -15.53 -2.55
CA LYS A 33 5.84 -14.26 -3.18
C LYS A 33 4.80 -13.23 -2.74
N ASN A 34 5.24 -12.18 -2.04
CA ASN A 34 4.40 -11.04 -1.71
C ASN A 34 4.06 -10.24 -2.98
N ASP A 35 2.87 -9.64 -3.01
CA ASP A 35 2.34 -8.89 -4.14
C ASP A 35 2.91 -7.47 -4.27
N GLY A 36 3.82 -7.08 -3.36
CA GLY A 36 4.40 -5.74 -3.27
C GLY A 36 3.68 -4.85 -2.26
N SER A 37 2.56 -5.29 -1.67
CA SER A 37 1.91 -4.53 -0.63
C SER A 37 2.68 -4.58 0.69
N GLU A 38 2.59 -3.48 1.43
CA GLU A 38 3.35 -3.26 2.67
C GLU A 38 2.62 -3.72 3.94
N ASN A 39 1.58 -4.53 3.75
CA ASN A 39 0.81 -5.09 4.86
C ASN A 39 1.73 -5.89 5.76
N ARG A 40 1.80 -5.52 7.05
CA ARG A 40 2.77 -6.09 8.00
C ARG A 40 2.59 -7.59 8.27
N GLU A 41 1.42 -8.12 7.94
CA GLU A 41 1.06 -9.52 8.13
C GLU A 41 0.32 -10.08 6.93
N ASP A 42 0.61 -11.33 6.60
CA ASP A 42 -0.21 -12.14 5.71
C ASP A 42 -0.37 -13.55 6.31
N ARG A 43 -1.34 -14.31 5.84
CA ARG A 43 -1.58 -15.68 6.27
C ARG A 43 -2.14 -16.52 5.14
N LEU A 44 -1.81 -17.79 5.13
CA LEU A 44 -2.53 -18.77 4.31
C LEU A 44 -2.81 -20.01 5.13
N SER A 45 -3.87 -20.72 4.76
CA SER A 45 -4.26 -21.96 5.42
C SER A 45 -4.28 -23.13 4.44
N PHE A 46 -3.77 -24.29 4.87
CA PHE A 46 -3.75 -25.52 4.07
C PHE A 46 -4.17 -26.73 4.89
N GLN A 47 -4.68 -27.74 4.19
CA GLN A 47 -4.93 -29.08 4.72
C GLN A 47 -3.97 -30.05 4.03
N ILE A 48 -3.71 -31.18 4.68
CA ILE A 48 -2.85 -32.23 4.16
C ILE A 48 -3.75 -33.29 3.52
N GLU A 49 -3.48 -33.66 2.28
CA GLU A 49 -4.14 -34.79 1.64
C GLU A 49 -3.16 -35.95 1.52
N PHE A 50 -3.59 -37.15 1.89
CA PHE A 50 -2.83 -38.38 1.68
C PHE A 50 -3.26 -39.03 0.37
N ALA A 51 -2.29 -39.57 -0.38
CA ALA A 51 -2.56 -40.23 -1.66
C ALA A 51 -3.49 -41.47 -1.50
N ALA A 52 -3.44 -42.12 -0.34
CA ALA A 52 -4.34 -43.21 0.03
C ALA A 52 -5.17 -42.78 1.24
N LYS A 53 -6.49 -42.96 1.16
CA LYS A 53 -7.39 -42.68 2.28
C LYS A 53 -7.23 -43.76 3.33
N HIS A 54 -6.61 -43.42 4.44
CA HIS A 54 -6.53 -44.26 5.61
C HIS A 54 -7.47 -43.71 6.68
N LYS A 55 -8.42 -44.53 7.15
CA LYS A 55 -9.39 -44.10 8.17
C LYS A 55 -8.72 -43.57 9.45
N GLU A 56 -7.53 -44.09 9.77
CA GLU A 56 -6.72 -43.66 10.91
C GLU A 56 -6.14 -42.24 10.75
N PHE A 57 -5.96 -41.75 9.51
CA PHE A 57 -5.42 -40.42 9.22
C PHE A 57 -6.49 -39.39 8.83
N ALA A 58 -7.77 -39.76 8.84
CA ALA A 58 -8.87 -38.86 8.47
C ALA A 58 -8.91 -37.57 9.33
N ALA A 59 -8.51 -37.64 10.59
CA ALA A 59 -8.39 -36.48 11.47
C ALA A 59 -7.24 -35.54 11.10
N ALA A 60 -6.16 -36.06 10.49
CA ALA A 60 -5.06 -35.25 10.00
C ALA A 60 -5.42 -34.56 8.66
N GLU A 61 -6.23 -35.21 7.83
CA GLU A 61 -6.73 -34.63 6.57
C GLU A 61 -7.64 -33.42 6.79
N SER A 62 -8.50 -33.46 7.82
CA SER A 62 -9.41 -32.36 8.14
C SER A 62 -8.76 -31.23 8.94
N LYS A 63 -7.52 -31.40 9.39
CA LYS A 63 -6.83 -30.39 10.20
C LYS A 63 -6.28 -29.28 9.31
N THR A 64 -6.75 -28.07 9.57
CA THR A 64 -6.24 -26.85 8.94
C THR A 64 -4.99 -26.34 9.63
N TYR A 65 -3.96 -26.04 8.85
CA TYR A 65 -2.71 -25.43 9.29
C TYR A 65 -2.61 -24.03 8.70
N THR A 66 -2.39 -23.04 9.55
CA THR A 66 -2.20 -21.64 9.13
C THR A 66 -0.73 -21.26 9.23
N LEU A 67 -0.15 -20.85 8.10
CA LEU A 67 1.17 -20.23 8.05
C LEU A 67 0.99 -18.71 8.10
N LYS A 68 1.69 -18.06 9.02
CA LYS A 68 1.70 -16.60 9.16
C LYS A 68 3.01 -16.05 8.61
N PHE A 69 2.91 -15.00 7.82
CA PHE A 69 4.04 -14.24 7.31
C PHE A 69 4.10 -12.91 8.03
N LYS A 70 5.30 -12.53 8.47
CA LYS A 70 5.60 -11.17 8.89
C LYS A 70 6.32 -10.49 7.75
N ILE A 71 5.72 -9.44 7.21
CA ILE A 71 6.29 -8.66 6.11
C ILE A 71 6.96 -7.44 6.74
N ASN A 72 8.22 -7.25 6.39
CA ASN A 72 8.95 -6.03 6.74
C ASN A 72 8.78 -5.07 5.56
N ALA A 73 7.87 -4.11 5.70
CA ALA A 73 7.66 -3.03 4.74
C ALA A 73 8.96 -2.25 4.49
N ILE A 74 9.10 -1.68 3.30
CA ILE A 74 10.24 -0.86 2.90
C ILE A 74 9.68 0.49 2.50
N ASN A 75 9.88 1.48 3.37
CA ASN A 75 9.29 2.79 3.19
C ASN A 75 9.58 3.38 1.81
N ASP A 76 8.53 3.60 1.03
CA ASP A 76 8.59 4.22 -0.29
C ASP A 76 8.40 5.75 -0.19
N PRO A 77 8.80 6.54 -1.20
CA PRO A 77 8.63 7.99 -1.16
C PRO A 77 7.16 8.41 -1.45
N PRO A 78 6.68 9.51 -0.86
CA PRO A 78 5.35 10.04 -1.15
C PRO A 78 5.25 10.50 -2.61
N VAL A 79 4.07 10.29 -3.20
CA VAL A 79 3.77 10.69 -4.58
C VAL A 79 2.89 11.93 -4.59
N LEU A 80 3.38 13.01 -5.23
CA LEU A 80 2.61 14.22 -5.51
C LEU A 80 2.04 14.18 -6.92
N THR A 81 0.73 14.36 -7.06
CA THR A 81 0.01 14.28 -8.34
C THR A 81 -0.86 15.52 -8.56
N LYS A 82 -0.85 16.09 -9.77
CA LYS A 82 -1.87 17.07 -10.17
C LYS A 82 -3.18 16.34 -10.48
N ARG A 83 -4.25 16.66 -9.75
CA ARG A 83 -5.58 16.06 -9.92
C ARG A 83 -6.54 16.91 -10.73
N SER A 84 -6.40 18.23 -10.70
CA SER A 84 -7.25 19.11 -11.50
C SER A 84 -6.95 18.92 -12.99
N LYS A 85 -8.02 18.88 -13.79
CA LYS A 85 -7.95 18.91 -15.26
C LYS A 85 -7.63 20.30 -15.80
N ASP A 86 -7.82 21.33 -14.99
CA ASP A 86 -7.55 22.71 -15.40
C ASP A 86 -6.05 22.90 -15.62
N GLU A 87 -5.68 23.53 -16.74
CA GLU A 87 -4.28 23.87 -17.00
C GLU A 87 -3.75 24.86 -15.95
N LYS A 88 -4.62 25.80 -15.52
CA LYS A 88 -4.27 26.94 -14.67
C LYS A 88 -5.27 27.13 -13.56
N LEU A 89 -4.77 27.58 -12.41
CA LEU A 89 -5.60 28.04 -11.32
C LEU A 89 -5.86 29.55 -11.47
N LEU A 90 -7.12 29.95 -11.66
CA LEU A 90 -7.49 31.36 -11.74
C LEU A 90 -7.71 31.92 -10.33
N ILE A 91 -7.07 33.06 -10.04
CA ILE A 91 -7.17 33.81 -8.80
C ILE A 91 -7.43 35.28 -9.18
N ALA A 92 -8.40 35.91 -8.52
CA ALA A 92 -8.67 37.33 -8.74
C ALA A 92 -7.51 38.19 -8.21
N SER A 93 -7.32 39.39 -8.73
CA SER A 93 -6.32 40.32 -8.20
C SER A 93 -6.55 40.57 -6.70
N ARG A 94 -5.49 40.37 -5.89
CA ARG A 94 -5.55 40.42 -4.41
C ARG A 94 -6.52 39.42 -3.77
N GLY A 95 -7.00 38.45 -4.54
CA GLY A 95 -7.78 37.33 -4.04
C GLY A 95 -6.86 36.21 -3.55
N SER A 96 -7.47 35.22 -2.91
CA SER A 96 -6.80 33.99 -2.53
C SER A 96 -7.65 32.81 -2.98
N ARG A 97 -7.00 31.66 -3.24
CA ARG A 97 -7.69 30.42 -3.56
C ARG A 97 -7.14 29.27 -2.74
N VAL A 98 -8.04 28.58 -2.04
CA VAL A 98 -7.71 27.37 -1.29
C VAL A 98 -7.21 26.29 -2.24
N LEU A 99 -6.09 25.67 -1.89
CA LEU A 99 -5.60 24.46 -2.50
C LEU A 99 -6.28 23.27 -1.84
N THR A 100 -7.02 22.49 -2.62
CA THR A 100 -7.75 21.32 -2.14
C THR A 100 -7.17 20.03 -2.73
N ASN A 101 -7.60 18.90 -2.18
CA ASN A 101 -7.22 17.57 -2.69
C ASN A 101 -7.82 17.25 -4.09
N GLU A 102 -8.63 18.14 -4.65
CA GLU A 102 -9.10 18.10 -6.03
C GLU A 102 -8.07 18.69 -7.01
N ILE A 103 -7.20 19.59 -6.52
CA ILE A 103 -6.16 20.25 -7.32
C ILE A 103 -4.86 19.46 -7.24
N LEU A 104 -4.41 19.13 -6.02
CA LEU A 104 -3.18 18.40 -5.73
C LEU A 104 -3.50 17.18 -4.88
N GLY A 105 -3.04 16.01 -5.30
CA GLY A 105 -3.11 14.78 -4.51
C GLY A 105 -1.74 14.41 -3.95
N VAL A 106 -1.72 13.97 -2.70
CA VAL A 106 -0.55 13.35 -2.07
C VAL A 106 -0.95 11.95 -1.63
N THR A 107 -0.14 10.95 -1.98
CA THR A 107 -0.36 9.56 -1.58
C THR A 107 0.92 8.95 -1.06
N ASP A 108 0.81 8.23 0.04
CA ASP A 108 1.90 7.53 0.70
C ASP A 108 1.26 6.43 1.56
N GLU A 109 1.76 5.20 1.48
CA GLU A 109 1.19 4.05 2.20
C GLU A 109 1.81 3.89 3.60
N ASP A 110 2.98 4.50 3.84
CA ASP A 110 3.80 4.33 5.05
C ASP A 110 3.53 5.39 6.11
N ASP A 111 3.38 6.64 5.66
CA ASP A 111 3.41 7.82 6.50
C ASP A 111 2.03 8.48 6.63
N ARG A 112 1.73 8.88 7.86
CA ARG A 112 0.52 9.64 8.15
C ARG A 112 0.61 11.04 7.53
N PRO A 113 -0.52 11.67 7.17
CA PRO A 113 -0.54 12.99 6.53
C PRO A 113 0.22 14.10 7.27
N GLU A 114 0.40 14.02 8.59
CA GLU A 114 1.18 15.00 9.35
C GLU A 114 2.68 14.97 9.07
N LYS A 115 3.20 13.83 8.63
CA LYS A 115 4.65 13.62 8.42
C LYS A 115 5.10 13.96 7.01
N ILE A 116 4.17 13.96 6.05
CA ILE A 116 4.47 14.24 4.65
C ILE A 116 4.43 15.74 4.44
N LYS A 117 5.51 16.30 3.91
CA LYS A 117 5.62 17.73 3.57
C LYS A 117 5.65 17.93 2.06
N VAL A 118 4.93 18.94 1.59
CA VAL A 118 4.97 19.44 0.22
C VAL A 118 5.75 20.74 0.22
N GLN A 119 6.80 20.81 -0.61
CA GLN A 119 7.67 21.98 -0.71
C GLN A 119 7.36 22.78 -1.98
N VAL A 120 7.29 24.10 -1.84
CA VAL A 120 7.23 25.04 -2.95
C VAL A 120 8.65 25.27 -3.46
N VAL A 121 8.97 24.70 -4.62
CA VAL A 121 10.31 24.80 -5.23
C VAL A 121 10.49 26.12 -5.97
N GLU A 122 9.42 26.60 -6.62
CA GLU A 122 9.42 27.85 -7.38
C GLU A 122 8.04 28.49 -7.30
N ALA A 123 8.00 29.80 -7.10
CA ALA A 123 6.79 30.61 -7.19
C ALA A 123 7.14 32.03 -7.66
N SER A 124 6.35 32.56 -8.58
CA SER A 124 6.51 33.93 -9.10
C SER A 124 5.15 34.58 -9.23
N GLY A 125 4.98 35.76 -8.61
CA GLY A 125 3.72 36.51 -8.60
C GLY A 125 2.61 35.93 -7.70
N VAL A 126 2.86 34.81 -7.04
CA VAL A 126 1.98 34.16 -6.04
C VAL A 126 2.84 33.62 -4.90
N HIS A 127 2.23 33.37 -3.74
CA HIS A 127 2.86 32.68 -2.62
C HIS A 127 1.86 31.75 -1.96
N VAL A 128 2.34 30.63 -1.41
CA VAL A 128 1.47 29.73 -0.65
C VAL A 128 1.32 30.29 0.76
N GLU A 129 0.12 30.26 1.30
CA GLU A 129 -0.18 30.62 2.68
C GLU A 129 -0.75 29.44 3.47
N VAL A 130 -0.43 29.43 4.76
CA VAL A 130 -1.12 28.62 5.77
C VAL A 130 -1.45 29.53 6.93
N HIS A 131 -2.72 29.55 7.35
CA HIS A 131 -3.23 30.47 8.38
C HIS A 131 -2.87 31.96 8.09
N GLY A 132 -2.87 32.36 6.82
CA GLY A 132 -2.56 33.74 6.39
C GLY A 132 -1.09 34.13 6.47
N GLN A 133 -0.18 33.17 6.68
CA GLN A 133 1.26 33.39 6.64
C GLN A 133 1.85 32.74 5.41
N SER A 134 2.70 33.47 4.67
CA SER A 134 3.42 32.93 3.53
C SER A 134 4.38 31.81 3.99
N VAL A 135 4.29 30.66 3.34
CA VAL A 135 5.11 29.48 3.61
C VAL A 135 5.73 28.93 2.32
N THR A 136 6.84 28.21 2.46
CA THR A 136 7.47 27.44 1.37
C THR A 136 7.31 25.94 1.56
N GLU A 137 6.66 25.51 2.65
CA GLU A 137 6.30 24.12 2.90
C GLU A 137 4.96 24.05 3.65
N PHE A 138 4.20 22.98 3.39
CA PHE A 138 3.00 22.63 4.16
C PHE A 138 2.87 21.10 4.25
N SER A 139 2.14 20.60 5.24
CA SER A 139 1.91 19.15 5.39
C SER A 139 0.75 18.65 4.54
N HIS A 140 0.75 17.36 4.19
CA HIS A 140 -0.40 16.73 3.54
C HIS A 140 -1.67 16.89 4.40
N LYS A 141 -1.55 16.84 5.74
CA LYS A 141 -2.67 17.15 6.64
C LYS A 141 -3.27 18.54 6.40
N GLN A 142 -2.44 19.57 6.30
CA GLN A 142 -2.91 20.94 6.06
C GLN A 142 -3.64 21.07 4.71
N LEU A 143 -3.21 20.31 3.70
CA LEU A 143 -3.89 20.27 2.39
C LEU A 143 -5.29 19.64 2.48
N ILE A 144 -5.43 18.50 3.16
CA ILE A 144 -6.73 17.82 3.30
C ILE A 144 -7.68 18.53 4.26
N GLU A 145 -7.14 19.32 5.20
CA GLU A 145 -7.91 20.20 6.09
C GLU A 145 -8.21 21.57 5.45
N GLU A 146 -7.85 21.76 4.17
CA GLU A 146 -8.12 22.98 3.39
C GLU A 146 -7.52 24.25 4.02
N LEU A 147 -6.40 24.12 4.73
CA LEU A 147 -5.69 25.20 5.41
C LEU A 147 -4.66 25.91 4.54
N VAL A 148 -4.46 25.43 3.31
CA VAL A 148 -3.44 25.90 2.37
C VAL A 148 -4.09 26.73 1.28
N SER A 149 -3.55 27.90 0.98
CA SER A 149 -4.06 28.76 -0.11
C SER A 149 -2.93 29.38 -0.93
N LEU A 150 -3.27 29.87 -2.12
CA LEU A 150 -2.43 30.73 -2.98
C LEU A 150 -2.95 32.16 -2.99
#